data_AF-A0A7S3WDE9-F1
#
_entry.id   AF-A0A7S3WDE9-F1
#
_cell.length_a   1.000
_cell.length_b   1.000
_cell.length_c   1.000
_cell.angle_alpha   90.00
_cell.angle_beta   90.00
_cell.angle_gamma   90.00
#
_symmetry.space_group_name_H-M   'P 1'
#
loop_
_entity.id
_entity.type
_entity.pdbx_description
1 polymer ?
#
loop_
_entity_poly.entity_id
_entity_poly.type
_entity_poly.pdbx_seq_one_letter_code
_entity_poly.pdbx_strand_id
1 'polypeptide(L)'
;GKRPLSLALRRPALPHDTTSMSEQAERYKSQGNAALQAKMFSDAVDLYTKAIALDPNSAVYFSNRSAAYAALERWREALDDAVEACSLKPDWVKGHLRRGAALGAMRKHEEARKAYLRASQLEPHNAQVQKMLSDAAEAARKAAEEGKNWENDLWSDDDEESTGANEQQGRLPEAAAGGGGGDDGGGSGGGGGGGGG
;
A
#
# COMPACT_ATOMS: atom_id res chain seq x y z
N GLY A 1 -22.49 58.01 65.22
CA GLY A 1 -21.31 57.14 65.11
C GLY A 1 -21.40 56.32 63.84
N LYS A 2 -20.49 56.54 62.89
CA LYS A 2 -20.42 55.80 61.62
C LYS A 2 -19.45 54.63 61.81
N ARG A 3 -19.89 53.40 61.56
CA ARG A 3 -19.01 52.19 61.58
C ARG A 3 -18.14 52.20 60.30
N PRO A 4 -16.86 51.82 60.36
CA PRO A 4 -16.05 51.74 59.15
C PRO A 4 -16.41 50.49 58.36
N LEU A 5 -16.63 50.66 57.06
CA LEU A 5 -16.73 49.56 56.10
C LEU A 5 -15.35 48.91 55.99
N SER A 6 -15.19 47.72 56.56
CA SER A 6 -14.03 46.87 56.32
C SER A 6 -14.01 46.50 54.84
N LEU A 7 -13.09 47.14 54.11
CA LEU A 7 -12.72 46.84 52.74
C LEU A 7 -12.27 45.38 52.65
N ALA A 8 -13.19 44.48 52.28
CA ALA A 8 -12.86 43.11 51.97
C ALA A 8 -11.98 43.12 50.71
N LEU A 9 -10.66 43.01 50.88
CA LEU A 9 -9.76 42.73 49.77
C LEU A 9 -10.22 41.42 49.11
N ARG A 10 -10.82 41.55 47.92
CA ARG A 10 -11.12 40.43 47.04
C ARG A 10 -9.77 39.80 46.68
N ARG A 11 -9.44 38.64 47.27
CA ARG A 11 -8.28 37.84 46.87
C ARG A 11 -8.39 37.59 45.36
N PRO A 12 -7.35 37.83 44.54
CA PRO A 12 -7.39 37.46 43.14
C PRO A 12 -7.60 35.94 43.08
N ALA A 13 -8.62 35.51 42.33
CA ALA A 13 -8.78 34.10 42.01
C ALA A 13 -7.48 33.65 41.33
N LEU A 14 -6.82 32.62 41.88
CA LEU A 14 -5.72 31.96 41.20
C LEU A 14 -6.23 31.52 39.81
N PRO A 15 -5.42 31.57 38.74
CA PRO A 15 -5.82 31.01 37.47
C PRO A 15 -6.04 29.52 37.71
N HIS A 16 -7.29 29.11 37.85
CA HIS A 16 -7.66 27.71 37.71
C HIS A 16 -7.22 27.36 36.28
N ASP A 17 -6.41 26.32 36.16
CA ASP A 17 -5.96 25.80 34.89
C ASP A 17 -7.19 25.28 34.12
N THR A 18 -7.87 26.19 33.40
CA THR A 18 -9.13 25.94 32.68
C THR A 18 -8.87 25.51 31.24
N THR A 19 -7.71 24.94 30.94
CA THR A 19 -7.41 24.45 29.59
C THR A 19 -8.42 23.35 29.23
N SER A 20 -9.20 23.61 28.18
CA SER A 20 -10.23 22.67 27.69
C SER A 20 -9.60 21.31 27.38
N MET A 21 -10.34 20.21 27.50
CA MET A 21 -9.85 18.88 27.11
C MET A 21 -9.31 18.87 25.67
N SER A 22 -9.92 19.65 24.78
CA SER A 22 -9.46 19.84 23.41
C SER A 22 -8.11 20.55 23.34
N GLU A 23 -7.89 21.60 24.13
CA GLU A 23 -6.61 22.30 24.18
C GLU A 23 -5.51 21.42 24.77
N GLN A 24 -5.83 20.59 25.77
CA GLN A 24 -4.88 19.61 26.32
C GLN A 24 -4.50 18.54 25.28
N ALA A 25 -5.49 18.03 24.52
CA ALA A 25 -5.25 17.09 23.42
C ALA A 25 -4.31 17.69 22.36
N GLU A 26 -4.52 18.95 22.00
CA GLU A 26 -3.69 19.68 21.04
C GLU A 26 -2.25 19.91 21.55
N ARG A 27 -2.07 20.12 22.86
CA ARG A 27 -0.74 20.18 23.49
C ARG A 27 -0.03 18.84 23.40
N TYR A 28 -0.70 17.73 23.74
CA TYR A 28 -0.11 16.40 23.60
C TYR A 28 0.21 16.06 22.14
N LYS A 29 -0.65 16.40 21.19
CA LYS A 29 -0.34 16.26 19.76
C LYS A 29 0.92 17.05 19.39
N SER A 30 1.04 18.29 19.84
CA SER A 30 2.19 19.14 19.53
C SER A 30 3.49 18.60 20.11
N GLN A 31 3.45 18.09 21.35
CA GLN A 31 4.58 17.38 21.96
C GLN A 31 4.91 16.08 21.20
N GLY A 32 3.90 15.30 20.81
CA GLY A 32 4.08 14.08 20.01
C GLY A 32 4.73 14.38 18.67
N ASN A 33 4.35 15.49 18.02
CA ASN A 33 4.98 15.95 16.78
C ASN A 33 6.46 16.28 17.01
N ALA A 34 6.79 16.96 18.11
CA ALA A 34 8.18 17.25 18.46
C ALA A 34 8.99 15.97 18.73
N ALA A 35 8.41 14.99 19.44
CA ALA A 35 9.01 13.70 19.67
C ALA A 35 9.25 12.91 18.36
N LEU A 36 8.29 12.93 17.42
CA LEU A 36 8.46 12.35 16.08
C LEU A 36 9.64 12.97 15.33
N GLN A 37 9.76 14.31 15.33
CA GLN A 37 10.87 15.00 14.67
C GLN A 37 12.22 14.67 15.31
N ALA A 38 12.24 14.49 16.63
CA ALA A 38 13.40 14.05 17.37
C ALA A 38 13.68 12.53 17.27
N LYS A 39 12.91 11.79 16.46
CA LYS A 39 12.98 10.33 16.30
C LYS A 39 12.74 9.53 17.60
N MET A 40 12.10 10.16 18.59
CA MET A 40 11.65 9.52 19.83
C MET A 40 10.27 8.90 19.61
N PHE A 41 10.22 7.83 18.81
CA PHE A 41 8.95 7.32 18.29
C PHE A 41 8.05 6.69 19.36
N SER A 42 8.60 6.01 20.37
CA SER A 42 7.82 5.48 21.50
C SER A 42 7.16 6.60 22.30
N ASP A 43 7.90 7.66 22.62
CA ASP A 43 7.36 8.83 23.32
C ASP A 43 6.26 9.51 22.49
N ALA A 44 6.45 9.59 21.17
CA ALA A 44 5.44 10.12 20.27
C ALA A 44 4.14 9.28 20.32
N VAL A 45 4.24 7.95 20.32
CA VAL A 45 3.09 7.05 20.47
C VAL A 45 2.34 7.33 21.78
N ASP A 46 3.05 7.46 22.89
CA ASP A 46 2.44 7.73 24.20
C ASP A 46 1.74 9.09 24.23
N LEU A 47 2.36 10.11 23.64
CA LEU A 47 1.81 11.46 23.55
C LEU A 47 0.55 11.50 22.68
N TYR A 48 0.55 10.86 21.51
CA TYR A 48 -0.66 10.78 20.70
C TYR A 48 -1.75 9.93 21.35
N THR A 49 -1.38 8.90 22.10
CA THR A 49 -2.35 8.09 22.87
C THR A 49 -3.04 8.94 23.94
N LYS A 50 -2.31 9.82 24.63
CA LYS A 50 -2.91 10.80 25.55
C LYS A 50 -3.82 11.79 24.82
N ALA A 51 -3.44 12.25 23.63
CA ALA A 51 -4.29 13.13 22.83
C ALA A 51 -5.61 12.43 22.41
N ILE A 52 -5.54 11.18 21.95
CA ILE A 52 -6.70 10.37 21.56
C ILE A 52 -7.62 10.09 22.75
N ALA A 53 -7.06 9.85 23.94
CA ALA A 53 -7.87 9.65 25.15
C ALA A 53 -8.70 10.88 25.53
N LEU A 54 -8.23 12.08 25.17
CA LEU A 54 -8.93 13.34 25.42
C LEU A 54 -9.89 13.74 24.28
N ASP A 55 -9.55 13.44 23.04
CA ASP A 55 -10.42 13.61 21.87
C ASP A 55 -10.25 12.43 20.89
N PRO A 56 -11.14 11.43 20.97
CA PRO A 56 -11.07 10.23 20.14
C PRO A 56 -11.63 10.43 18.73
N ASN A 57 -12.11 11.62 18.37
CA ASN A 57 -12.72 11.88 17.07
C ASN A 57 -11.75 12.57 16.09
N SER A 58 -10.50 12.76 16.50
CA SER A 58 -9.49 13.43 15.68
C SER A 58 -8.71 12.45 14.81
N ALA A 59 -9.07 12.36 13.53
CA ALA A 59 -8.33 11.61 12.51
C ALA A 59 -6.83 11.97 12.46
N VAL A 60 -6.48 13.22 12.83
CA VAL A 60 -5.09 13.70 12.83
C VAL A 60 -4.25 12.96 13.86
N TYR A 61 -4.80 12.69 15.05
CA TYR A 61 -4.05 12.01 16.10
C TYR A 61 -3.76 10.56 15.73
N PHE A 62 -4.76 9.84 15.21
CA PHE A 62 -4.58 8.49 14.68
C PHE A 62 -3.59 8.45 13.53
N SER A 63 -3.68 9.35 12.54
CA SER A 63 -2.71 9.42 11.44
C SER A 63 -1.28 9.69 11.92
N ASN A 64 -1.10 10.50 12.96
CA ASN A 64 0.22 10.79 13.49
C ASN A 64 0.77 9.63 14.33
N ARG A 65 -0.07 8.97 15.12
CA ARG A 65 0.32 7.76 15.87
C ARG A 65 0.62 6.58 14.94
N SER A 66 -0.14 6.43 13.86
CA SER A 66 0.16 5.52 12.75
C SER A 66 1.56 5.75 12.17
N ALA A 67 1.95 7.01 11.97
CA ALA A 67 3.29 7.37 11.53
C ALA A 67 4.38 6.95 12.52
N ALA A 68 4.12 7.14 13.82
CA ALA A 68 5.04 6.75 14.88
C ALA A 68 5.19 5.22 14.98
N TYR A 69 4.07 4.47 14.89
CA TYR A 69 4.10 3.02 14.82
C TYR A 69 4.86 2.51 13.58
N ALA A 70 4.63 3.13 12.42
CA ALA A 70 5.37 2.80 11.21
C ALA A 70 6.89 3.04 11.38
N ALA A 71 7.30 4.12 12.04
CA ALA A 71 8.70 4.38 12.33
C ALA A 71 9.33 3.39 13.33
N LEU A 72 8.50 2.69 14.12
CA LEU A 72 8.88 1.60 15.01
C LEU A 72 8.76 0.22 14.35
N GLU A 73 8.44 0.16 13.05
CA GLU A 73 8.15 -1.08 12.32
C GLU A 73 6.97 -1.90 12.88
N ARG A 74 6.11 -1.25 13.66
CA ARG A 74 4.87 -1.81 14.22
C ARG A 74 3.74 -1.66 13.21
N TRP A 75 3.86 -2.39 12.11
CA TRP A 75 3.03 -2.18 10.91
C TRP A 75 1.54 -2.47 11.12
N ARG A 76 1.21 -3.41 12.01
CA ARG A 76 -0.18 -3.77 12.30
C ARG A 76 -0.89 -2.65 13.05
N GLU A 77 -0.28 -2.14 14.12
CA GLU A 77 -0.83 -0.98 14.85
C GLU A 77 -0.86 0.28 13.96
N ALA A 78 0.15 0.47 13.10
CA ALA A 78 0.15 1.55 12.14
C ALA A 78 -1.04 1.46 11.17
N LEU A 79 -1.39 0.25 10.73
CA LEU A 79 -2.54 0.00 9.86
C LEU A 79 -3.85 0.26 10.58
N ASP A 80 -4.01 -0.24 11.81
CA ASP A 80 -5.23 -0.07 12.61
C ASP A 80 -5.54 1.43 12.81
N ASP A 81 -4.54 2.21 13.20
CA ASP A 81 -4.68 3.67 13.34
C ASP A 81 -4.95 4.37 12.00
N ALA A 82 -4.34 3.91 10.90
CA ALA A 82 -4.59 4.48 9.59
C ALA A 82 -6.03 4.21 9.10
N VAL A 83 -6.58 3.03 9.41
CA VAL A 83 -7.98 2.68 9.12
C VAL A 83 -8.93 3.54 9.95
N GLU A 84 -8.64 3.76 11.23
CA GLU A 84 -9.44 4.64 12.08
C GLU A 84 -9.41 6.09 11.55
N ALA A 85 -8.24 6.60 11.17
CA ALA A 85 -8.11 7.92 10.56
C ALA A 85 -8.93 8.06 9.27
N CYS A 86 -8.96 7.02 8.42
CA CYS A 86 -9.78 7.00 7.21
C CYS A 86 -11.28 6.91 7.53
N SER A 87 -11.66 6.24 8.62
CA SER A 87 -13.06 6.10 9.03
C SER A 87 -13.60 7.43 9.57
N LEU A 88 -12.78 8.15 10.34
CA LEU A 88 -13.10 9.48 10.86
C LEU A 88 -13.11 10.57 9.76
N LYS A 89 -12.20 10.49 8.78
CA LYS A 89 -12.13 11.41 7.64
C LYS A 89 -11.89 10.68 6.31
N PRO A 90 -12.96 10.19 5.65
CA PRO A 90 -12.85 9.39 4.42
C PRO A 90 -12.29 10.14 3.22
N ASP A 91 -12.39 11.47 3.20
CA ASP A 91 -11.93 12.39 2.17
C ASP A 91 -10.53 12.95 2.44
N TRP A 92 -9.85 12.46 3.48
CA TRP A 92 -8.53 12.97 3.86
C TRP A 92 -7.38 12.13 3.30
N VAL A 93 -6.66 12.72 2.35
CA VAL A 93 -5.55 12.08 1.60
C VAL A 93 -4.50 11.47 2.52
N LYS A 94 -4.11 12.17 3.60
CA LYS A 94 -3.07 11.68 4.52
C LYS A 94 -3.45 10.35 5.20
N GLY A 95 -4.72 10.14 5.52
CA GLY A 95 -5.18 8.86 6.10
C GLY A 95 -4.95 7.70 5.13
N HIS A 96 -5.35 7.88 3.87
CA HIS A 96 -5.14 6.86 2.82
C HIS A 96 -3.66 6.63 2.52
N LEU A 97 -2.82 7.68 2.56
CA LEU A 97 -1.37 7.55 2.43
C LEU A 97 -0.77 6.70 3.57
N ARG A 98 -1.20 6.93 4.82
CA ARG A 98 -0.75 6.11 5.97
C ARG A 98 -1.16 4.66 5.83
N ARG A 99 -2.40 4.42 5.39
CA ARG A 99 -2.94 3.08 5.16
C ARG A 99 -2.14 2.33 4.08
N GLY A 100 -1.88 3.00 2.96
CA GLY A 100 -1.06 2.44 1.87
C GLY A 100 0.35 2.10 2.33
N ALA A 101 0.98 2.97 3.11
CA ALA A 101 2.33 2.75 3.63
C ALA A 101 2.41 1.53 4.56
N ALA A 102 1.47 1.41 5.51
CA ALA A 102 1.43 0.28 6.43
C ALA A 102 1.17 -1.06 5.70
N LEU A 103 0.24 -1.07 4.73
CA LEU A 103 -0.05 -2.27 3.92
C LEU A 103 1.15 -2.69 3.06
N GLY A 104 1.84 -1.73 2.44
CA GLY A 104 3.04 -2.00 1.63
C GLY A 104 4.17 -2.60 2.46
N ALA A 105 4.39 -2.08 3.67
CA ALA A 105 5.37 -2.63 4.61
C ALA A 105 5.03 -4.07 5.04
N MET A 106 3.74 -4.41 5.12
CA MET A 106 3.25 -5.77 5.38
C MET A 106 3.20 -6.66 4.12
N ARG A 107 3.75 -6.22 2.98
CA ARG A 107 3.71 -6.93 1.69
C ARG A 107 2.30 -7.17 1.13
N LYS A 108 1.30 -6.45 1.63
CA LYS A 108 -0.09 -6.46 1.13
C LYS A 108 -0.22 -5.46 -0.02
N HIS A 109 0.50 -5.75 -1.10
CA HIS A 109 0.76 -4.80 -2.19
C HIS A 109 -0.50 -4.37 -2.93
N GLU A 110 -1.45 -5.29 -3.12
CA GLU A 110 -2.70 -4.96 -3.81
C GLU A 110 -3.62 -4.07 -2.98
N GLU A 111 -3.71 -4.33 -1.68
CA GLU A 111 -4.44 -3.47 -0.76
C GLU A 111 -3.76 -2.10 -0.59
N ALA A 112 -2.42 -2.05 -0.60
CA ALA A 112 -1.67 -0.81 -0.59
C ALA A 112 -1.97 0.02 -1.85
N ARG A 113 -1.95 -0.60 -3.04
CA ARG A 113 -2.33 0.04 -4.30
C ARG A 113 -3.74 0.63 -4.24
N LYS A 114 -4.71 -0.12 -3.70
CA LYS A 114 -6.10 0.37 -3.53
C LYS A 114 -6.18 1.59 -2.61
N ALA A 115 -5.42 1.62 -1.52
CA ALA A 115 -5.37 2.77 -0.62
C ALA A 115 -4.77 4.01 -1.32
N TYR A 116 -3.66 3.86 -2.04
CA TYR A 116 -3.08 4.97 -2.81
C TYR A 116 -3.95 5.42 -3.98
N LEU A 117 -4.68 4.50 -4.62
CA LEU A 117 -5.66 4.85 -5.65
C LEU A 117 -6.76 5.73 -5.05
N ARG A 118 -7.23 5.44 -3.83
CA ARG A 118 -8.20 6.29 -3.16
C ARG A 118 -7.63 7.68 -2.86
N ALA A 119 -6.37 7.77 -2.42
CA ALA A 119 -5.69 9.05 -2.25
C ALA A 119 -5.59 9.83 -3.59
N SER A 120 -5.29 9.14 -4.69
CA SER A 120 -5.17 9.73 -6.04
C SER A 120 -6.52 10.26 -6.56
N GLN A 121 -7.62 9.58 -6.25
CA GLN A 121 -8.96 10.08 -6.58
C GLN A 121 -9.32 11.37 -5.83
N LEU A 122 -8.79 11.56 -4.63
CA LEU A 122 -9.02 12.78 -3.82
C LEU A 122 -8.12 13.93 -4.28
N GLU A 123 -6.86 13.66 -4.62
CA GLU A 123 -5.91 14.65 -5.14
C GLU A 123 -5.19 14.15 -6.42
N PRO A 124 -5.85 14.21 -7.59
CA PRO A 124 -5.31 13.65 -8.84
C PRO A 124 -4.01 14.32 -9.30
N HIS A 125 -3.77 15.58 -8.93
CA HIS A 125 -2.60 16.35 -9.35
C HIS A 125 -1.45 16.34 -8.31
N ASN A 126 -1.57 15.54 -7.24
CA ASN A 126 -0.52 15.44 -6.25
C ASN A 126 0.57 14.45 -6.72
N ALA A 127 1.71 15.00 -7.13
CA ALA A 127 2.84 14.21 -7.64
C ALA A 127 3.34 13.14 -6.65
N GLN A 128 3.30 13.42 -5.34
CA GLN A 128 3.70 12.45 -4.32
C GLN A 128 2.74 11.27 -4.26
N VAL A 129 1.43 11.52 -4.38
CA VAL A 129 0.40 10.48 -4.40
C VAL A 129 0.53 9.63 -5.66
N GLN A 130 0.77 10.24 -6.82
CA GLN A 130 0.96 9.50 -8.07
C GLN A 130 2.20 8.61 -8.01
N LYS A 131 3.30 9.11 -7.45
CA LYS A 131 4.50 8.30 -7.25
C LYS A 131 4.21 7.09 -6.35
N MET A 132 3.60 7.31 -5.19
CA MET A 132 3.25 6.23 -4.25
C MET A 132 2.31 5.19 -4.87
N LEU A 133 1.35 5.62 -5.70
CA LEU A 133 0.47 4.72 -6.43
C LEU A 133 1.24 3.90 -7.48
N SER A 134 2.15 4.52 -8.23
CA SER A 134 3.00 3.83 -9.22
C SER A 134 3.89 2.79 -8.54
N ASP A 135 4.60 3.17 -7.48
CA ASP A 135 5.49 2.28 -6.73
C ASP A 135 4.70 1.07 -6.17
N ALA A 136 3.50 1.30 -5.64
CA ALA A 136 2.64 0.22 -5.15
C ALA A 136 2.06 -0.66 -6.27
N ALA A 137 1.76 -0.09 -7.44
CA ALA A 137 1.28 -0.85 -8.59
C ALA A 137 2.38 -1.77 -9.15
N GLU A 138 3.61 -1.28 -9.23
CA GLU A 138 4.77 -2.09 -9.63
C GLU A 138 5.04 -3.22 -8.62
N ALA A 139 5.01 -2.91 -7.32
CA ALA A 139 5.18 -3.91 -6.28
C ALA A 139 4.08 -4.99 -6.34
N ALA A 140 2.83 -4.60 -6.60
CA ALA A 140 1.71 -5.53 -6.77
C ALA A 140 1.88 -6.42 -8.01
N ARG A 141 2.31 -5.84 -9.14
CA ARG A 141 2.59 -6.60 -10.37
C ARG A 141 3.67 -7.64 -10.14
N LYS A 142 4.80 -7.22 -9.57
CA LYS A 142 5.94 -8.12 -9.28
C LYS A 142 5.54 -9.25 -8.35
N ALA A 143 4.79 -8.96 -7.28
CA ALA A 143 4.32 -9.99 -6.36
C ALA A 143 3.35 -10.99 -7.03
N ALA A 144 2.53 -10.54 -7.98
CA ALA A 144 1.66 -11.42 -8.75
C ALA A 144 2.44 -12.29 -9.76
N GLU A 145 3.53 -11.79 -10.33
CA GLU A 145 4.43 -12.55 -11.22
C GLU A 145 5.23 -13.60 -10.45
N GLU A 146 5.81 -13.25 -9.31
CA GLU A 146 6.47 -14.19 -8.39
C GLU A 146 5.50 -15.32 -7.96
N GLY A 147 4.23 -14.96 -7.76
CA GLY A 147 3.14 -15.90 -7.49
C GLY A 147 2.90 -16.94 -8.59
N LYS A 148 3.08 -16.58 -9.86
CA LYS A 148 2.86 -17.49 -10.98
C LYS A 148 4.08 -18.37 -11.25
N ASN A 149 5.27 -17.86 -10.94
CA ASN A 149 6.50 -18.61 -11.18
C ASN A 149 6.58 -19.85 -10.29
N TRP A 150 6.16 -19.76 -9.02
CA TRP A 150 6.15 -20.94 -8.14
C TRP A 150 5.09 -21.97 -8.54
N GLU A 151 3.95 -21.57 -9.11
CA GLU A 151 2.93 -22.49 -9.63
C GLU A 151 3.43 -23.25 -10.86
N ASN A 152 4.21 -22.60 -11.73
CA ASN A 152 4.76 -23.21 -12.93
C ASN A 152 5.93 -24.15 -12.64
N ASP A 153 6.72 -23.88 -11.60
CA ASP A 153 7.83 -24.74 -11.16
C ASP A 153 7.35 -25.97 -10.35
N LEU A 154 6.18 -25.90 -9.69
CA LEU A 154 5.64 -27.01 -8.89
C LEU A 154 4.95 -28.11 -9.73
N TRP A 155 4.73 -27.87 -11.02
CA TRP A 155 3.94 -28.77 -11.88
C TRP A 155 4.68 -29.22 -13.14
N SER A 156 5.99 -28.97 -13.23
CA SER A 156 6.82 -29.29 -14.40
C SER A 156 7.62 -30.60 -14.30
N ASP A 157 7.43 -31.42 -13.26
CA ASP A 157 8.29 -32.60 -12.95
C ASP A 157 7.62 -34.00 -12.99
N ASP A 158 6.51 -34.24 -13.70
CA ASP A 158 5.88 -35.58 -13.68
C ASP A 158 5.24 -36.07 -15.02
N ASP A 159 5.95 -36.00 -16.15
CA ASP A 159 5.52 -36.76 -17.36
C ASP A 159 6.64 -37.14 -18.35
N GLU A 160 7.83 -37.54 -17.87
CA GLU A 160 8.78 -38.31 -18.71
C GLU A 160 9.35 -39.53 -17.96
N GLU A 161 8.54 -40.58 -17.81
CA GLU A 161 9.04 -41.95 -17.64
C GLU A 161 8.65 -42.83 -18.84
N SER A 162 9.65 -43.10 -19.69
CA SER A 162 9.99 -44.38 -20.34
C SER A 162 8.88 -45.13 -21.14
N THR A 163 9.05 -45.49 -22.42
CA THR A 163 10.08 -46.40 -22.92
C THR A 163 10.33 -46.22 -24.42
N GLY A 164 11.60 -46.08 -24.80
CA GLY A 164 12.05 -46.30 -26.18
C GLY A 164 12.14 -47.79 -26.52
N ALA A 165 11.71 -48.14 -27.73
CA ALA A 165 12.08 -49.37 -28.41
C ALA A 165 12.22 -49.07 -29.91
N ASN A 166 13.47 -48.85 -30.35
CA ASN A 166 13.84 -48.79 -31.77
C ASN A 166 14.67 -50.04 -32.08
N GLU A 167 14.03 -51.07 -32.62
CA GLU A 167 14.68 -52.31 -33.04
C GLU A 167 15.27 -52.16 -34.44
N GLN A 168 16.60 -52.25 -34.47
CA GLN A 168 17.45 -52.32 -35.65
C GLN A 168 17.42 -53.75 -36.20
N GLN A 169 16.84 -53.97 -37.38
CA GLN A 169 17.06 -55.20 -38.15
C GLN A 169 17.47 -54.85 -39.59
N GLY A 170 18.71 -55.20 -39.93
CA GLY A 170 19.22 -55.12 -41.29
C GLY A 170 18.84 -56.34 -42.13
N ARG A 171 18.53 -56.10 -43.41
CA ARG A 171 18.78 -57.03 -44.53
C ARG A 171 18.71 -56.31 -45.88
N LEU A 172 19.90 -56.17 -46.48
CA LEU A 172 20.34 -56.15 -47.89
C LEU A 172 19.49 -55.54 -49.05
N PRO A 173 20.15 -54.94 -50.06
CA PRO A 173 19.51 -54.30 -51.23
C PRO A 173 19.44 -55.21 -52.46
N GLU A 174 18.42 -55.04 -53.33
CA GLU A 174 18.57 -55.00 -54.81
C GLU A 174 17.23 -54.86 -55.56
N ALA A 175 17.36 -54.39 -56.80
CA ALA A 175 16.44 -54.46 -57.95
C ALA A 175 15.37 -53.36 -58.13
N ALA A 176 15.78 -52.36 -58.92
CA ALA A 176 15.25 -52.01 -60.25
C ALA A 176 13.74 -51.76 -60.49
N ALA A 177 13.53 -50.73 -61.35
CA ALA A 177 12.30 -50.32 -62.07
C ALA A 177 11.24 -49.62 -61.20
N GLY A 178 10.61 -48.51 -61.59
CA GLY A 178 10.51 -47.81 -62.87
C GLY A 178 9.18 -47.05 -62.88
N GLY A 179 9.15 -45.83 -63.45
CA GLY A 179 7.93 -45.04 -63.71
C GLY A 179 7.42 -44.22 -62.52
N GLY A 180 6.93 -43.00 -62.67
CA GLY A 180 6.62 -42.20 -63.85
C GLY A 180 5.63 -41.10 -63.45
N GLY A 181 5.65 -39.96 -64.17
CA GLY A 181 4.64 -38.89 -64.17
C GLY A 181 4.69 -38.00 -62.92
N GLY A 182 4.69 -36.67 -62.99
CA GLY A 182 4.10 -35.71 -63.93
C GLY A 182 3.60 -34.59 -63.01
N ASP A 183 4.24 -33.41 -63.05
CA ASP A 183 3.80 -32.24 -63.80
C ASP A 183 2.70 -31.42 -63.10
N ASP A 184 2.93 -30.10 -63.19
CA ASP A 184 1.96 -28.99 -63.25
C ASP A 184 1.50 -28.23 -61.99
N GLY A 185 1.93 -26.95 -61.99
CA GLY A 185 1.06 -25.78 -61.80
C GLY A 185 0.87 -25.34 -60.35
N GLY A 186 1.28 -24.15 -59.91
CA GLY A 186 1.06 -22.84 -60.54
C GLY A 186 -0.05 -22.11 -59.76
N GLY A 187 0.26 -20.98 -59.13
CA GLY A 187 -0.76 -20.21 -58.40
C GLY A 187 -0.23 -19.02 -57.61
N SER A 188 0.03 -17.92 -58.31
CA SER A 188 0.31 -16.58 -57.77
C SER A 188 -0.94 -15.87 -57.25
N GLY A 189 -0.74 -14.94 -56.30
CA GLY A 189 -1.68 -13.84 -55.96
C GLY A 189 -1.69 -13.59 -54.44
N GLY A 190 -1.46 -12.40 -53.88
CA GLY A 190 -1.40 -11.05 -54.42
C GLY A 190 -2.24 -10.11 -53.55
N GLY A 191 -1.58 -9.14 -52.87
CA GLY A 191 -2.07 -7.75 -52.77
C GLY A 191 -2.89 -7.28 -51.56
N GLY A 192 -2.43 -6.14 -51.01
CA GLY A 192 -3.25 -5.04 -50.45
C GLY A 192 -3.48 -5.09 -48.92
N GLY A 193 -3.20 -4.08 -48.09
CA GLY A 193 -2.96 -2.66 -48.33
C GLY A 193 -4.09 -1.79 -47.76
N GLY A 194 -3.79 -0.90 -46.81
CA GLY A 194 -4.66 0.18 -46.31
C GLY A 194 -5.27 -0.09 -44.92
N GLY A 195 -5.23 0.78 -43.90
CA GLY A 195 -4.99 2.23 -43.87
C GLY A 195 -6.25 2.95 -43.38
N GLY A 196 -6.13 3.74 -42.29
CA GLY A 196 -7.17 4.65 -41.77
C GLY A 196 -7.74 4.19 -40.42
N GLY A 197 -7.82 5.02 -39.38
CA GLY A 197 -7.52 6.45 -39.23
C GLY A 197 -7.60 6.83 -37.75
#